data_AF-A0A7T5RPF5-F1
#
_entry.id   AF-A0A7T5RPF5-F1
#
_cell.length_a   1.000
_cell.length_b   1.000
_cell.length_c   1.000
_cell.angle_alpha   90.00
_cell.angle_beta   90.00
_cell.angle_gamma   90.00
#
_symmetry.space_group_name_H-M   'P 1'
#
loop_
_entity.id
_entity.type
_entity.pdbx_description
1 polymer ?
#
loop_
_entity_poly.entity_id
_entity_poly.type
_entity_poly.pdbx_seq_one_letter_code
_entity_poly.pdbx_strand_id
1 'polypeptide(L)'
;MANLQDYQLFYALANGRAIDTATLIEEYEQIKPLEGDAFFEKYGLGNINGITLYPYERLKGYEIVLDVLESHNPTHFREIHKGTPYYFMAWLSIQMEDYEKGVFYIDTSISEDLRLLGSAWDINASEPTPGIKFTLLIDANIQVASDAAIKLETLVSQELMAFSSAAQVSLSKDLFIQKFIKDSGLFRNGTFRTIVTSLYSYILEFQSRRTQLKIRSSEEGSIEPFLTHLFKGCVILESLLKLKAPGDTAQTLDPAIRAHNATLGIDLDTFPRKTSFEQVINNMVNLKAQNADYKNVCFATAYGMRNTTGHQLAWPDVFRTAPETYEQAYESILGAIFWSIYKLWVE
;
A
#
# COMPACT_ATOMS: atom_id res chain seq x y z
N MET A 1 -10.95 9.13 27.79
CA MET A 1 -10.28 8.78 29.06
C MET A 1 -9.64 7.41 28.85
N ALA A 2 -8.33 7.37 28.64
CA ALA A 2 -7.58 6.12 28.51
C ALA A 2 -7.69 5.31 29.82
N ASN A 3 -7.77 3.98 29.71
CA ASN A 3 -8.00 3.08 30.84
C ASN A 3 -6.69 2.84 31.61
N LEU A 4 -6.76 2.50 32.90
CA LEU A 4 -5.60 2.23 33.76
C LEU A 4 -4.59 1.20 33.19
N GLN A 5 -5.04 0.28 32.34
CA GLN A 5 -4.23 -0.71 31.61
C GLN A 5 -3.40 -0.07 30.48
N ASP A 6 -3.91 0.97 29.83
CA ASP A 6 -3.18 1.71 28.77
C ASP A 6 -1.95 2.41 29.38
N TYR A 7 -2.07 2.89 30.62
CA TYR A 7 -0.97 3.50 31.37
C TYR A 7 0.10 2.50 31.83
N GLN A 8 -0.28 1.27 32.19
CA GLN A 8 0.68 0.23 32.58
C GLN A 8 1.48 -0.30 31.37
N LEU A 9 0.82 -0.42 30.21
CA LEU A 9 1.46 -0.76 28.94
C LEU A 9 2.45 0.33 28.52
N PHE A 10 2.07 1.60 28.66
CA PHE A 10 2.91 2.76 28.36
C PHE A 10 4.20 2.81 29.20
N TYR A 11 4.12 2.48 30.49
CA TYR A 11 5.26 2.41 31.40
C TYR A 11 6.27 1.32 31.02
N ALA A 12 5.79 0.16 30.56
CA ALA A 12 6.64 -0.98 30.20
C ALA A 12 7.44 -0.75 28.90
N LEU A 13 6.90 0.03 27.97
CA LEU A 13 7.45 0.21 26.62
C LEU A 13 8.46 1.36 26.48
N ALA A 14 8.46 2.31 27.41
CA ALA A 14 9.41 3.43 27.43
C ALA A 14 10.81 3.03 27.97
N ASN A 15 11.28 1.81 27.67
CA ASN A 15 12.56 1.26 28.18
C ASN A 15 12.69 1.33 29.72
N GLY A 16 11.58 1.12 30.46
CA GLY A 16 11.57 1.22 31.92
C GLY A 16 11.59 2.65 32.46
N ARG A 17 11.38 3.68 31.62
CA ARG A 17 11.13 5.04 32.09
C ARG A 17 9.64 5.22 32.39
N ALA A 18 9.33 5.56 33.63
CA ALA A 18 8.03 6.12 33.97
C ALA A 18 7.83 7.42 33.19
N ILE A 19 7.03 7.40 32.12
CA ILE A 19 6.58 8.66 31.52
C ILE A 19 5.32 9.07 32.29
N ASP A 20 5.48 10.02 33.20
CA ASP A 20 4.36 10.68 33.83
C ASP A 20 3.58 11.47 32.78
N THR A 21 2.29 11.19 32.68
CA THR A 21 1.40 11.85 31.70
C THR A 21 1.23 13.33 31.99
N ALA A 22 1.32 13.73 33.26
CA ALA A 22 1.31 15.15 33.60
C ALA A 22 2.54 15.86 33.02
N THR A 23 3.73 15.27 33.16
CA THR A 23 4.97 15.80 32.55
C THR A 23 4.91 15.80 31.01
N LEU A 24 4.39 14.73 30.39
CA LEU A 24 4.20 14.66 28.93
C LEU A 24 3.34 15.84 28.44
N ILE A 25 2.21 16.09 29.10
CA ILE A 25 1.27 17.16 28.76
C ILE A 25 1.90 18.54 29.02
N GLU A 26 2.56 18.73 30.15
CA GLU A 26 3.20 20.00 30.50
C GLU A 26 4.27 20.40 29.47
N GLU A 27 5.10 19.44 29.03
CA GLU A 27 6.09 19.71 28.00
C GLU A 27 5.46 19.87 26.62
N TYR A 28 4.42 19.08 26.30
CA TYR A 28 3.68 19.20 25.05
C TYR A 28 3.08 20.59 24.85
N GLU A 29 2.51 21.22 25.87
CA GLU A 29 1.97 22.59 25.78
C GLU A 29 3.03 23.66 25.49
N GLN A 30 4.32 23.32 25.64
CA GLN A 30 5.43 24.26 25.46
C GLN A 30 6.14 24.11 24.11
N ILE A 31 5.90 23.03 23.37
CA ILE A 31 6.63 22.77 22.13
C ILE A 31 6.14 23.68 21.00
N LYS A 32 7.07 24.12 20.16
CA LYS A 32 6.72 24.81 18.90
C LYS A 32 6.42 23.82 17.79
N PRO A 33 5.74 24.24 16.70
CA PRO A 33 5.40 23.34 15.60
C PRO A 33 6.57 22.51 15.04
N LEU A 34 7.76 23.11 14.94
CA LEU A 34 8.99 22.48 14.42
C LEU A 34 9.73 21.61 15.44
N GLU A 35 9.36 21.68 16.71
CA GLU A 35 10.01 20.95 17.80
C GLU A 35 9.33 19.58 18.05
N GLY A 36 8.28 19.27 17.29
CA GLY A 36 7.51 18.02 17.40
C GLY A 36 8.36 16.76 17.25
N ASP A 37 9.29 16.72 16.29
CA ASP A 37 10.13 15.53 16.11
C ASP A 37 11.04 15.26 17.31
N ALA A 38 11.65 16.30 17.88
CA ALA A 38 12.47 16.19 19.09
C ALA A 38 11.64 15.75 20.30
N PHE A 39 10.40 16.23 20.41
CA PHE A 39 9.45 15.78 21.42
C PHE A 39 9.15 14.28 21.27
N PHE A 40 8.81 13.80 20.07
CA PHE A 40 8.53 12.39 19.82
C PHE A 40 9.76 11.48 19.86
N GLU A 41 10.96 12.03 19.67
CA GLU A 41 12.21 11.31 19.91
C GLU A 41 12.43 11.11 21.42
N LYS A 42 12.23 12.17 22.23
CA LYS A 42 12.35 12.12 23.69
C LYS A 42 11.35 11.16 24.33
N TYR A 43 10.09 11.22 23.90
CA TYR A 43 8.99 10.41 24.40
C TYR A 43 8.72 9.16 23.55
N GLY A 44 9.61 8.87 22.59
CA GLY A 44 9.49 7.73 21.71
C GLY A 44 9.53 6.41 22.48
N LEU A 45 8.72 5.46 22.05
CA LEU A 45 8.56 4.17 22.72
C LEU A 45 9.65 3.20 22.29
N GLY A 46 10.90 3.54 22.62
CA GLY A 46 12.04 2.63 22.59
C GLY A 46 12.49 2.19 21.20
N ASN A 47 12.60 3.10 20.22
CA ASN A 47 13.31 2.79 18.97
C ASN A 47 14.81 2.69 19.26
N ILE A 48 15.27 1.49 19.64
CA ILE A 48 16.69 1.16 19.65
C ILE A 48 17.02 0.61 18.25
N ASN A 49 18.04 1.17 17.61
CA ASN A 49 18.42 0.82 16.23
C ASN A 49 18.53 -0.71 16.04
N GLY A 50 17.81 -1.23 15.05
CA GLY A 50 18.03 -2.57 14.50
C GLY A 50 17.33 -3.76 15.19
N ILE A 51 16.52 -3.55 16.24
CA ILE A 51 15.75 -4.65 16.87
C ILE A 51 14.30 -4.21 17.15
N THR A 52 13.34 -4.89 16.54
CA THR A 52 11.91 -4.69 16.80
C THR A 52 11.44 -5.62 17.92
N LEU A 53 11.59 -5.19 19.18
CA LEU A 53 10.93 -5.87 20.31
C LEU A 53 9.50 -5.34 20.46
N TYR A 54 8.53 -6.21 20.70
CA TYR A 54 7.12 -5.84 21.03
C TYR A 54 6.46 -4.88 20.01
N PRO A 55 6.42 -5.21 18.69
CA PRO A 55 5.94 -4.28 17.67
C PRO A 55 4.47 -3.86 17.88
N TYR A 56 3.62 -4.77 18.36
CA TYR A 56 2.22 -4.50 18.61
C TYR A 56 2.05 -3.48 19.74
N GLU A 57 2.70 -3.74 20.86
CA GLU A 57 2.61 -2.91 22.05
C GLU A 57 3.16 -1.51 21.76
N ARG A 58 4.28 -1.41 21.03
CA ARG A 58 4.89 -0.13 20.64
C ARG A 58 4.00 0.66 19.68
N LEU A 59 3.39 -0.01 18.68
CA LEU A 59 2.41 0.62 17.80
C LEU A 59 1.24 1.17 18.62
N LYS A 60 0.70 0.36 19.54
CA LYS A 60 -0.39 0.75 20.42
C LYS A 60 -0.02 1.93 21.32
N GLY A 61 1.19 1.95 21.86
CA GLY A 61 1.63 3.08 22.66
C GLY A 61 1.74 4.38 21.85
N TYR A 62 2.19 4.33 20.58
CA TYR A 62 2.16 5.51 19.72
C TYR A 62 0.72 5.99 19.44
N GLU A 63 -0.20 5.06 19.15
CA GLU A 63 -1.63 5.38 18.99
C GLU A 63 -2.20 6.06 20.26
N ILE A 64 -1.88 5.53 21.45
CA ILE A 64 -2.32 6.09 22.73
C ILE A 64 -1.75 7.49 22.96
N VAL A 65 -0.46 7.72 22.72
CA VAL A 65 0.14 9.06 22.88
C VAL A 65 -0.56 10.06 21.98
N LEU A 66 -0.71 9.73 20.70
CA LEU A 66 -1.34 10.65 19.74
C LEU A 66 -2.80 10.94 20.13
N ASP A 67 -3.56 9.94 20.55
CA ASP A 67 -4.94 10.09 21.03
C ASP A 67 -5.04 10.97 22.29
N VAL A 68 -4.12 10.80 23.24
CA VAL A 68 -4.05 11.62 24.46
C VAL A 68 -3.75 13.08 24.13
N LEU A 69 -2.77 13.33 23.26
CA LEU A 69 -2.39 14.70 22.87
C LEU A 69 -3.51 15.39 22.07
N GLU A 70 -4.14 14.68 21.12
CA GLU A 70 -5.28 15.20 20.35
C GLU A 70 -6.48 15.51 21.26
N SER A 71 -6.78 14.61 22.20
CA SER A 71 -7.86 14.80 23.17
C SER A 71 -7.60 15.96 24.14
N HIS A 72 -6.33 16.19 24.49
CA HIS A 72 -5.95 17.27 25.41
C HIS A 72 -6.03 18.64 24.75
N ASN A 73 -5.37 18.83 23.61
CA ASN A 73 -5.32 20.10 22.91
C ASN A 73 -5.34 19.90 21.38
N PRO A 74 -6.53 19.75 20.77
CA PRO A 74 -6.67 19.40 19.36
C PRO A 74 -6.16 20.51 18.43
N THR A 75 -6.16 21.77 18.88
CA THR A 75 -5.61 22.89 18.11
C THR A 75 -4.10 22.77 18.02
N HIS A 76 -3.43 22.60 19.15
CA HIS A 76 -1.99 22.43 19.19
C HIS A 76 -1.55 21.16 18.45
N PHE A 77 -2.32 20.07 18.57
CA PHE A 77 -2.06 18.80 17.90
C PHE A 77 -2.00 18.92 16.37
N ARG A 78 -2.87 19.77 15.79
CA ARG A 78 -2.86 20.05 14.34
C ARG A 78 -1.65 20.87 13.90
N GLU A 79 -1.06 21.64 14.80
CA GLU A 79 0.07 22.53 14.48
C GLU A 79 1.41 21.80 14.51
N ILE A 80 1.62 20.97 15.55
CA ILE A 80 2.89 20.25 15.76
C ILE A 80 3.20 19.22 14.69
N HIS A 81 4.47 19.11 14.32
CA HIS A 81 4.92 18.09 13.37
C HIS A 81 4.85 16.68 13.98
N LYS A 82 4.23 15.75 13.25
CA LYS A 82 4.04 14.35 13.68
C LYS A 82 4.63 13.33 12.71
N GLY A 83 5.52 13.75 11.80
CA GLY A 83 6.11 12.87 10.80
C GLY A 83 6.87 11.69 11.41
N THR A 84 7.69 11.95 12.43
CA THR A 84 8.48 10.93 13.13
C THR A 84 7.64 9.79 13.74
N PRO A 85 6.65 10.04 14.62
CA PRO A 85 5.84 8.97 15.19
C PRO A 85 5.06 8.20 14.10
N TYR A 86 4.50 8.88 13.09
CA TYR A 86 3.82 8.19 11.99
C TYR A 86 4.75 7.25 11.22
N TYR A 87 5.98 7.68 10.91
CA TYR A 87 6.94 6.82 10.24
C TYR A 87 7.29 5.57 11.07
N PHE A 88 7.43 5.70 12.39
CA PHE A 88 7.63 4.54 13.26
C PHE A 88 6.41 3.62 13.32
N MET A 89 5.20 4.17 13.40
CA MET A 89 3.96 3.37 13.35
C MET A 89 3.85 2.60 12.04
N ALA A 90 4.27 3.20 10.92
CA ALA A 90 4.33 2.53 9.63
C ALA A 90 5.29 1.33 9.66
N TRP A 91 6.52 1.54 10.15
CA TRP A 91 7.52 0.49 10.27
C TRP A 91 7.01 -0.69 11.12
N LEU A 92 6.46 -0.40 12.30
CA LEU A 92 5.95 -1.42 13.21
C LEU A 92 4.78 -2.20 12.58
N SER A 93 3.90 -1.52 11.86
CA SER A 93 2.78 -2.16 11.15
C SER A 93 3.28 -3.10 10.04
N ILE A 94 4.27 -2.67 9.25
CA ILE A 94 4.88 -3.50 8.20
C ILE A 94 5.58 -4.74 8.79
N GLN A 95 6.23 -4.61 9.96
CA GLN A 95 6.85 -5.73 10.67
C GLN A 95 5.83 -6.77 11.14
N MET A 96 4.59 -6.34 11.41
CA MET A 96 3.46 -7.21 11.75
C MET A 96 2.66 -7.69 10.54
N GLU A 97 3.13 -7.39 9.33
CA GLU A 97 2.42 -7.65 8.07
C GLU A 97 1.05 -6.95 7.94
N ASP A 98 0.79 -5.92 8.75
CA ASP A 98 -0.34 -5.00 8.58
C ASP A 98 0.07 -3.92 7.56
N TYR A 99 0.18 -4.33 6.30
CA TYR A 99 0.73 -3.49 5.24
C TYR A 99 -0.19 -2.31 4.89
N GLU A 100 -1.51 -2.45 5.01
CA GLU A 100 -2.47 -1.36 4.78
C GLU A 100 -2.28 -0.24 5.79
N LYS A 101 -2.22 -0.58 7.08
CA LYS A 101 -1.89 0.38 8.13
C LYS A 101 -0.48 0.94 7.97
N GLY A 102 0.46 0.10 7.55
CA GLY A 102 1.83 0.48 7.24
C GLY A 102 1.92 1.61 6.22
N VAL A 103 1.35 1.40 5.02
CA VAL A 103 1.38 2.41 3.96
C VAL A 103 0.53 3.63 4.28
N PHE A 104 -0.55 3.47 5.06
CA PHE A 104 -1.34 4.60 5.57
C PHE A 104 -0.49 5.53 6.43
N TYR A 105 0.28 4.99 7.38
CA TYR A 105 1.13 5.82 8.22
C TYR A 105 2.35 6.40 7.49
N ILE A 106 2.88 5.73 6.45
CA ILE A 106 3.86 6.36 5.54
C ILE A 106 3.24 7.58 4.84
N ASP A 107 2.02 7.44 4.31
CA ASP A 107 1.34 8.55 3.64
C ASP A 107 1.08 9.72 4.60
N THR A 108 0.73 9.38 5.84
CA THR A 108 0.47 10.35 6.91
C THR A 108 1.76 11.08 7.30
N SER A 109 2.90 10.39 7.40
CA SER A 109 4.19 11.03 7.69
C SER A 109 4.60 11.99 6.57
N ILE A 110 4.43 11.57 5.29
CA ILE A 110 4.70 12.44 4.13
C ILE A 110 3.78 13.67 4.15
N SER A 111 2.52 13.50 4.55
CA SER A 111 1.58 14.62 4.63
C SER A 111 1.98 15.66 5.68
N GLU A 112 2.52 15.22 6.82
CA GLU A 112 3.11 16.11 7.82
C GLU A 112 4.34 16.85 7.28
N ASP A 113 5.26 16.13 6.62
CA ASP A 113 6.45 16.72 6.01
C ASP A 113 6.08 17.77 4.95
N LEU A 114 5.12 17.46 4.07
CA LEU A 114 4.64 18.36 3.03
C LEU A 114 3.92 19.59 3.61
N ARG A 115 3.13 19.41 4.67
CA ARG A 115 2.45 20.51 5.36
C ARG A 115 3.48 21.49 5.94
N LEU A 116 4.55 20.97 6.54
CA LEU A 116 5.57 21.78 7.18
C LEU A 116 6.45 22.50 6.15
N LEU A 117 6.88 21.81 5.10
CA LEU A 117 7.78 22.36 4.08
C LEU A 117 7.05 23.27 3.08
N GLY A 118 5.76 23.06 2.84
CA GLY A 118 4.95 23.88 1.95
C GLY A 118 5.57 24.05 0.57
N SER A 119 5.72 25.30 0.11
CA SER A 119 6.34 25.62 -1.18
C SER A 119 7.85 25.41 -1.24
N ALA A 120 8.52 25.25 -0.09
CA ALA A 120 9.95 24.94 -0.03
C ALA A 120 10.25 23.46 -0.30
N TRP A 121 9.21 22.63 -0.44
CA TRP A 121 9.38 21.22 -0.74
C TRP A 121 9.85 20.97 -2.17
N ASP A 122 10.96 20.23 -2.28
CA ASP A 122 11.52 19.72 -3.52
C ASP A 122 11.56 18.18 -3.51
N ILE A 123 10.92 17.56 -4.51
CA ILE A 123 10.92 16.10 -4.72
C ILE A 123 12.31 15.56 -5.09
N ASN A 124 13.21 16.45 -5.52
CA ASN A 124 14.58 16.15 -5.88
C ASN A 124 15.57 16.71 -4.85
N ALA A 125 15.09 17.08 -3.65
CA ALA A 125 15.96 17.44 -2.54
C ALA A 125 17.02 16.36 -2.33
N SER A 126 18.25 16.78 -2.01
CA SER A 126 19.40 15.88 -1.85
C SER A 126 19.21 14.87 -0.72
N GLU A 127 18.37 15.19 0.27
CA GLU A 127 18.04 14.29 1.39
C GLU A 127 16.54 14.26 1.65
N PRO A 128 15.78 13.39 0.96
CA PRO A 128 14.35 13.23 1.23
C PRO A 128 14.11 12.62 2.62
N THR A 129 12.97 12.92 3.23
CA THR A 129 12.57 12.31 4.50
C THR A 129 12.31 10.80 4.33
N PRO A 130 12.35 9.99 5.40
CA PRO A 130 12.18 8.54 5.30
C PRO A 130 10.89 8.08 4.62
N GLY A 131 9.75 8.72 4.89
CA GLY A 131 8.49 8.40 4.19
C GLY A 131 8.57 8.66 2.69
N ILE A 132 9.26 9.74 2.28
CA ILE A 132 9.48 10.06 0.86
C ILE A 132 10.41 9.01 0.22
N LYS A 133 11.53 8.65 0.89
CA LYS A 133 12.46 7.62 0.40
C LYS A 133 11.74 6.27 0.23
N PHE A 134 10.89 5.89 1.19
CA PHE A 134 10.04 4.70 1.10
C PHE A 134 9.13 4.74 -0.13
N THR A 135 8.43 5.86 -0.36
CA THR A 135 7.46 5.96 -1.47
C THR A 135 8.14 6.00 -2.83
N LEU A 136 9.31 6.65 -2.91
CA LEU A 136 10.09 6.76 -4.14
C LEU A 136 11.05 5.59 -4.37
N LEU A 137 11.14 4.62 -3.45
CA LEU A 137 12.02 3.45 -3.53
C LEU A 137 13.51 3.85 -3.74
N ILE A 138 13.97 4.82 -2.93
CA ILE A 138 15.34 5.40 -2.98
C ILE A 138 16.09 5.07 -1.69
N ASP A 139 17.37 4.68 -1.82
CA ASP A 139 18.36 4.58 -0.73
C ASP A 139 17.86 3.91 0.55
N ALA A 140 17.21 2.75 0.40
CA ALA A 140 16.59 2.03 1.51
C ALA A 140 17.59 1.56 2.60
N ASN A 141 18.90 1.62 2.35
CA ASN A 141 19.96 1.11 3.24
C ASN A 141 20.41 2.07 4.36
N ILE A 142 19.99 3.34 4.38
CA ILE A 142 20.59 4.39 5.24
C ILE A 142 19.59 4.93 6.29
N GLN A 143 18.56 4.16 6.66
CA GLN A 143 17.49 4.67 7.53
C GLN A 143 17.14 3.71 8.66
N VAL A 144 16.70 4.26 9.80
CA VAL A 144 15.95 3.46 10.78
C VAL A 144 14.71 2.93 10.06
N ALA A 145 14.35 1.67 10.32
CA ALA A 145 13.30 0.95 9.60
C ALA A 145 13.62 0.60 8.12
N SER A 146 14.89 0.63 7.71
CA SER A 146 15.37 0.28 6.36
C SER A 146 14.75 -0.98 5.79
N ASP A 147 14.59 -2.03 6.60
CA ASP A 147 14.14 -3.35 6.15
C ASP A 147 12.78 -3.30 5.47
N ALA A 148 11.87 -2.43 5.94
CA ALA A 148 10.56 -2.25 5.34
C ALA A 148 10.67 -1.62 3.94
N ALA A 149 11.51 -0.59 3.80
CA ALA A 149 11.79 0.06 2.52
C ALA A 149 12.51 -0.89 1.54
N ILE A 150 13.52 -1.62 2.02
CA ILE A 150 14.28 -2.62 1.24
C ILE A 150 13.35 -3.72 0.74
N LYS A 151 12.46 -4.23 1.61
CA LYS A 151 11.48 -5.25 1.24
C LYS A 151 10.57 -4.75 0.13
N LEU A 152 9.98 -3.57 0.28
CA LEU A 152 9.11 -3.00 -0.75
C LEU A 152 9.87 -2.76 -2.07
N GLU A 153 11.03 -2.11 -2.02
CA GLU A 153 11.85 -1.83 -3.20
C GLU A 153 12.20 -3.12 -3.95
N THR A 154 12.61 -4.15 -3.23
CA THR A 154 12.96 -5.46 -3.79
C THR A 154 11.75 -6.08 -4.50
N LEU A 155 10.59 -6.09 -3.85
CA LEU A 155 9.38 -6.69 -4.41
C LEU A 155 8.90 -5.91 -5.64
N VAL A 156 8.78 -4.58 -5.56
CA VAL A 156 8.37 -3.77 -6.71
C VAL A 156 9.32 -3.95 -7.89
N SER A 157 10.64 -4.00 -7.63
CA SER A 157 11.64 -4.22 -8.68
C SER A 157 11.51 -5.59 -9.34
N GLN A 158 11.25 -6.64 -8.55
CA GLN A 158 11.03 -8.00 -9.05
C GLN A 158 9.76 -8.07 -9.91
N GLU A 159 8.66 -7.48 -9.45
CA GLU A 159 7.39 -7.48 -10.15
C GLU A 159 7.45 -6.67 -11.47
N LEU A 160 8.11 -5.52 -11.47
CA LEU A 160 8.36 -4.74 -12.69
C LEU A 160 9.23 -5.49 -13.69
N MET A 161 10.24 -6.23 -13.21
CA MET A 161 11.10 -7.06 -14.05
C MET A 161 10.32 -8.23 -14.67
N ALA A 162 9.52 -8.93 -13.86
CA ALA A 162 8.68 -10.04 -14.31
C ALA A 162 7.66 -9.56 -15.36
N PHE A 163 7.00 -8.43 -15.10
CA PHE A 163 6.10 -7.78 -16.06
C PHE A 163 6.83 -7.40 -17.36
N SER A 164 7.94 -6.67 -17.29
CA SER A 164 8.68 -6.21 -18.47
C SER A 164 9.12 -7.38 -19.36
N SER A 165 9.53 -8.49 -18.73
CA SER A 165 9.88 -9.73 -19.43
C SER A 165 8.66 -10.39 -20.07
N ALA A 166 7.56 -10.56 -19.34
CA ALA A 166 6.36 -11.23 -19.86
C ALA A 166 5.66 -10.41 -20.97
N ALA A 167 5.63 -9.09 -20.81
CA ALA A 167 4.98 -8.16 -21.72
C ALA A 167 5.88 -7.73 -22.89
N GLN A 168 7.18 -8.06 -22.86
CA GLN A 168 8.19 -7.65 -23.85
C GLN A 168 8.27 -6.13 -24.03
N VAL A 169 8.24 -5.39 -22.91
CA VAL A 169 8.33 -3.92 -22.86
C VAL A 169 9.47 -3.47 -21.93
N SER A 170 9.81 -2.18 -21.96
CA SER A 170 10.83 -1.60 -21.09
C SER A 170 10.20 -0.70 -20.03
N LEU A 171 9.83 -1.29 -18.88
CA LEU A 171 9.38 -0.55 -17.70
C LEU A 171 10.31 -0.83 -16.52
N SER A 172 11.36 -0.02 -16.36
CA SER A 172 12.27 -0.11 -15.23
C SER A 172 11.69 0.56 -13.97
N LYS A 173 12.27 0.26 -12.80
CA LYS A 173 12.00 0.97 -11.54
C LYS A 173 12.15 2.48 -11.71
N ASP A 174 13.21 2.93 -12.36
CA ASP A 174 13.49 4.36 -12.54
C ASP A 174 12.45 5.04 -13.43
N LEU A 175 12.03 4.39 -14.53
CA LEU A 175 10.95 4.90 -15.37
C LEU A 175 9.62 4.94 -14.63
N PHE A 176 9.31 3.89 -13.86
CA PHE A 176 8.13 3.85 -13.00
C PHE A 176 8.12 5.01 -11.99
N ILE A 177 9.21 5.23 -11.26
CA ILE A 177 9.29 6.35 -10.31
C ILE A 177 9.19 7.69 -11.04
N GLN A 178 10.01 7.91 -12.07
CA GLN A 178 10.09 9.21 -12.72
C GLN A 178 8.80 9.56 -13.46
N LYS A 179 8.32 8.67 -14.34
CA LYS A 179 7.16 8.96 -15.21
C LYS A 179 5.84 8.80 -14.48
N PHE A 180 5.70 7.71 -13.72
CA PHE A 180 4.42 7.39 -13.10
C PHE A 180 4.24 8.05 -11.73
N ILE A 181 5.26 8.17 -10.89
CA ILE A 181 5.08 8.78 -9.55
C ILE A 181 5.38 10.28 -9.55
N LYS A 182 6.52 10.70 -10.10
CA LYS A 182 6.99 12.09 -10.04
C LYS A 182 6.30 12.98 -11.09
N ASP A 183 6.46 12.68 -12.38
CA ASP A 183 6.01 13.53 -13.50
C ASP A 183 4.47 13.62 -13.60
N SER A 184 3.77 12.58 -13.15
CA SER A 184 2.30 12.52 -13.15
C SER A 184 1.62 13.43 -12.13
N GLY A 185 2.39 13.96 -11.16
CA GLY A 185 1.86 14.70 -10.02
C GLY A 185 1.18 13.86 -8.95
N LEU A 186 1.15 12.52 -9.07
CA LEU A 186 0.56 11.60 -8.08
C LEU A 186 1.13 11.83 -6.68
N PHE A 187 2.43 12.07 -6.59
CA PHE A 187 3.10 12.25 -5.30
C PHE A 187 2.60 13.47 -4.51
N ARG A 188 2.42 14.61 -5.20
CA ARG A 188 2.06 15.89 -4.56
C ARG A 188 0.60 15.93 -4.12
N ASN A 189 -0.29 15.21 -4.79
CA ASN A 189 -1.70 15.17 -4.46
C ASN A 189 -2.00 13.98 -3.55
N GLY A 190 -2.30 14.23 -2.27
CA GLY A 190 -2.62 13.16 -1.31
C GLY A 190 -3.78 12.25 -1.75
N THR A 191 -4.77 12.81 -2.47
CA THR A 191 -5.88 12.02 -3.04
C THR A 191 -5.38 10.99 -4.05
N PHE A 192 -4.33 11.33 -4.82
CA PHE A 192 -3.82 10.45 -5.86
C PHE A 192 -2.64 9.58 -5.39
N ARG A 193 -1.91 10.01 -4.36
CA ARG A 193 -0.88 9.20 -3.69
C ARG A 193 -1.46 7.90 -3.11
N THR A 194 -2.75 7.88 -2.78
CA THR A 194 -3.49 6.67 -2.40
C THR A 194 -3.38 5.54 -3.44
N ILE A 195 -3.26 5.85 -4.73
CA ILE A 195 -3.10 4.84 -5.79
C ILE A 195 -1.74 4.15 -5.65
N VAL A 196 -0.69 4.93 -5.38
CA VAL A 196 0.67 4.43 -5.18
C VAL A 196 0.75 3.59 -3.91
N THR A 197 0.23 4.09 -2.79
CA THR A 197 0.26 3.36 -1.52
C THR A 197 -0.63 2.11 -1.54
N SER A 198 -1.77 2.14 -2.23
CA SER A 198 -2.60 0.96 -2.46
C SER A 198 -1.90 -0.10 -3.31
N LEU A 199 -1.18 0.31 -4.37
CA LEU A 199 -0.36 -0.60 -5.17
C LEU A 199 0.75 -1.26 -4.33
N TYR A 200 1.44 -0.47 -3.49
CA TYR A 200 2.49 -1.00 -2.62
C TYR A 200 1.97 -1.99 -1.59
N SER A 201 0.86 -1.69 -0.92
CA SER A 201 0.24 -2.65 0.00
C SER A 201 -0.27 -3.90 -0.71
N TYR A 202 -0.84 -3.77 -1.91
CA TYR A 202 -1.24 -4.92 -2.74
C TYR A 202 -0.07 -5.86 -3.05
N ILE A 203 1.09 -5.31 -3.43
CA ILE A 203 2.32 -6.09 -3.69
C ILE A 203 2.86 -6.72 -2.40
N LEU A 204 2.92 -5.96 -1.30
CA LEU A 204 3.43 -6.47 -0.01
C LEU A 204 2.58 -7.61 0.56
N GLU A 205 1.25 -7.50 0.44
CA GLU A 205 0.30 -8.49 0.95
C GLU A 205 0.40 -9.84 0.27
N PHE A 206 0.81 -9.88 -1.00
CA PHE A 206 0.82 -11.10 -1.82
C PHE A 206 1.58 -12.25 -1.14
N GLN A 207 2.76 -11.99 -0.57
CA GLN A 207 3.55 -13.03 0.10
C GLN A 207 2.86 -13.59 1.34
N SER A 208 2.20 -12.73 2.12
CA SER A 208 1.46 -13.15 3.32
C SER A 208 0.25 -13.99 2.93
N ARG A 209 -0.52 -13.55 1.93
CA ARG A 209 -1.66 -14.30 1.38
C ARG A 209 -1.23 -15.64 0.79
N ARG A 210 -0.14 -15.68 0.02
CA ARG A 210 0.41 -16.94 -0.49
C ARG A 210 0.79 -17.90 0.63
N THR A 211 1.36 -17.39 1.73
CA THR A 211 1.69 -18.20 2.91
C THR A 211 0.42 -18.71 3.59
N GLN A 212 -0.58 -17.85 3.80
CA GLN A 212 -1.88 -18.22 4.36
C GLN A 212 -2.56 -19.32 3.53
N LEU A 213 -2.52 -19.22 2.20
CA LEU A 213 -3.07 -20.22 1.30
C LEU A 213 -2.35 -21.58 1.41
N LYS A 214 -1.05 -21.58 1.71
CA LYS A 214 -0.24 -22.79 1.90
C LYS A 214 -0.47 -23.46 3.25
N ILE A 215 -0.68 -22.69 4.32
CA ILE A 215 -0.79 -23.22 5.69
C ILE A 215 -2.24 -23.44 6.15
N ARG A 216 -3.24 -23.04 5.35
CA ARG A 216 -4.65 -23.25 5.68
C ARG A 216 -4.99 -24.74 5.80
N SER A 217 -6.12 -25.01 6.47
CA SER A 217 -6.66 -26.35 6.60
C SER A 217 -6.92 -26.99 5.22
N SER A 218 -6.81 -28.33 5.16
CA SER A 218 -7.26 -29.11 3.99
C SER A 218 -8.79 -29.15 3.88
N GLU A 219 -9.49 -28.83 4.96
CA GLU A 219 -10.95 -28.71 5.03
C GLU A 219 -11.43 -27.32 4.58
N GLU A 220 -12.76 -27.15 4.50
CA GLU A 220 -13.37 -25.86 4.18
C GLU A 220 -12.91 -24.74 5.12
N GLY A 221 -12.73 -23.54 4.54
CA GLY A 221 -12.31 -22.35 5.26
C GLY A 221 -12.66 -21.09 4.48
N SER A 222 -12.53 -19.93 5.12
CA SER A 222 -12.78 -18.66 4.44
C SER A 222 -11.74 -18.43 3.32
N ILE A 223 -12.23 -18.11 2.12
CA ILE A 223 -11.41 -17.61 1.01
C ILE A 223 -11.44 -16.09 0.90
N GLU A 224 -12.18 -15.41 1.78
CA GLU A 224 -12.34 -13.95 1.76
C GLU A 224 -11.01 -13.19 1.66
N PRO A 225 -9.94 -13.53 2.41
CA PRO A 225 -8.68 -12.76 2.35
C PRO A 225 -8.03 -12.77 0.96
N PHE A 226 -8.25 -13.84 0.17
CA PHE A 226 -7.74 -13.95 -1.19
C PHE A 226 -8.63 -13.18 -2.17
N LEU A 227 -9.95 -13.26 -1.98
CA LEU A 227 -10.91 -12.53 -2.82
C LEU A 227 -10.77 -11.02 -2.64
N THR A 228 -10.64 -10.53 -1.40
CA THR A 228 -10.49 -9.10 -1.12
C THR A 228 -9.16 -8.56 -1.59
N HIS A 229 -8.08 -9.34 -1.49
CA HIS A 229 -6.78 -8.98 -2.07
C HIS A 229 -6.85 -8.86 -3.60
N LEU A 230 -7.38 -9.85 -4.32
CA LEU A 230 -7.53 -9.78 -5.78
C LEU A 230 -8.45 -8.63 -6.20
N PHE A 231 -9.54 -8.41 -5.45
CA PHE A 231 -10.47 -7.31 -5.68
C PHE A 231 -9.80 -5.95 -5.50
N LYS A 232 -8.95 -5.77 -4.49
CA LYS A 232 -8.16 -4.56 -4.26
C LYS A 232 -7.29 -4.24 -5.48
N GLY A 233 -6.63 -5.24 -6.07
CA GLY A 233 -5.89 -5.09 -7.33
C GLY A 233 -6.78 -4.55 -8.46
N CYS A 234 -7.99 -5.07 -8.61
CA CYS A 234 -8.95 -4.56 -9.60
C CYS A 234 -9.38 -3.11 -9.34
N VAL A 235 -9.56 -2.71 -8.08
CA VAL A 235 -9.90 -1.32 -7.71
C VAL A 235 -8.74 -0.37 -8.00
N ILE A 236 -7.50 -0.81 -7.81
CA ILE A 236 -6.30 -0.03 -8.17
C ILE A 236 -6.27 0.20 -9.68
N LEU A 237 -6.47 -0.85 -10.48
CA LEU A 237 -6.58 -0.74 -11.94
C LEU A 237 -7.70 0.23 -12.35
N GLU A 238 -8.89 0.08 -11.78
CA GLU A 238 -10.03 0.95 -12.07
C GLU A 238 -9.72 2.43 -11.76
N SER A 239 -9.10 2.69 -10.61
CA SER A 239 -8.70 4.03 -10.19
C SER A 239 -7.66 4.66 -11.12
N LEU A 240 -6.68 3.87 -11.58
CA LEU A 240 -5.67 4.29 -12.56
C LEU A 240 -6.30 4.71 -13.89
N LEU A 241 -7.17 3.87 -14.44
CA LEU A 241 -7.81 4.14 -15.73
C LEU A 241 -8.71 5.39 -15.67
N LYS A 242 -9.45 5.55 -14.57
CA LYS A 242 -10.29 6.74 -14.34
C LYS A 242 -9.48 8.03 -14.21
N LEU A 243 -8.30 7.97 -13.60
CA LEU A 243 -7.42 9.14 -13.50
C LEU A 243 -7.01 9.68 -14.88
N LYS A 244 -6.90 8.81 -15.89
CA LYS A 244 -6.58 9.18 -17.28
C LYS A 244 -7.80 9.47 -18.15
N ALA A 245 -9.01 9.29 -17.64
CA ALA A 245 -10.27 9.63 -18.31
C ALA A 245 -11.12 10.60 -17.44
N PRO A 246 -10.60 11.80 -17.09
CA PRO A 246 -11.32 12.74 -16.25
C PRO A 246 -12.60 13.21 -16.96
N GLY A 247 -13.76 12.87 -16.39
CA GLY A 247 -15.09 13.13 -16.97
C GLY A 247 -15.94 11.87 -17.14
N ASP A 248 -15.33 10.69 -17.06
CA ASP A 248 -16.09 9.45 -16.94
C ASP A 248 -16.68 9.33 -15.54
N THR A 249 -18.01 9.39 -15.45
CA THR A 249 -18.78 9.23 -14.20
C THR A 249 -19.11 7.77 -13.92
N ALA A 250 -18.67 6.84 -14.78
CA ALA A 250 -18.91 5.43 -14.61
C ALA A 250 -18.35 4.90 -13.29
N GLN A 251 -19.17 4.13 -12.57
CA GLN A 251 -18.81 3.54 -11.29
C GLN A 251 -18.17 2.14 -11.42
N THR A 252 -17.80 1.73 -12.64
CA THR A 252 -17.35 0.36 -12.94
C THR A 252 -16.11 0.35 -13.82
N LEU A 253 -15.39 -0.77 -13.83
CA LEU A 253 -14.17 -0.98 -14.63
C LEU A 253 -14.43 -1.04 -16.16
N ASP A 254 -15.60 -1.51 -16.61
CA ASP A 254 -15.90 -1.69 -18.05
C ASP A 254 -15.79 -0.39 -18.87
N PRO A 255 -16.42 0.74 -18.49
CA PRO A 255 -16.30 1.98 -19.25
C PRO A 255 -14.88 2.54 -19.26
N ALA A 256 -14.17 2.47 -18.14
CA ALA A 256 -12.80 2.93 -18.02
C ALA A 256 -11.85 2.14 -18.96
N ILE A 257 -12.03 0.82 -19.06
CA ILE A 257 -11.28 -0.01 -20.02
C ILE A 257 -11.64 0.37 -21.45
N ARG A 258 -12.92 0.53 -21.78
CA ARG A 258 -13.36 0.88 -23.14
C ARG A 258 -12.85 2.24 -23.59
N ALA A 259 -12.82 3.22 -22.69
CA ALA A 259 -12.30 4.55 -22.96
C ALA A 259 -10.82 4.53 -23.39
N HIS A 260 -10.05 3.59 -22.86
CA HIS A 260 -8.61 3.46 -23.16
C HIS A 260 -8.27 2.30 -24.10
N ASN A 261 -9.27 1.59 -24.64
CA ASN A 261 -9.05 0.35 -25.40
C ASN A 261 -8.04 0.53 -26.55
N ALA A 262 -8.15 1.61 -27.32
CA ALA A 262 -7.25 1.88 -28.44
C ALA A 262 -5.78 2.05 -27.99
N THR A 263 -5.55 2.71 -26.86
CA THR A 263 -4.20 2.92 -26.30
C THR A 263 -3.66 1.66 -25.63
N LEU A 264 -4.52 0.92 -24.95
CA LEU A 264 -4.17 -0.33 -24.27
C LEU A 264 -3.95 -1.48 -25.28
N GLY A 265 -4.57 -1.41 -26.46
CA GLY A 265 -4.46 -2.39 -27.54
C GLY A 265 -5.08 -3.75 -27.20
N ILE A 266 -6.10 -3.78 -26.34
CA ILE A 266 -6.70 -5.00 -25.81
C ILE A 266 -7.83 -5.54 -26.69
N ASP A 267 -8.00 -6.85 -26.71
CA ASP A 267 -9.12 -7.51 -27.38
C ASP A 267 -10.25 -7.76 -26.38
N LEU A 268 -11.33 -6.98 -26.49
CA LEU A 268 -12.48 -7.07 -25.60
C LEU A 268 -13.30 -8.35 -25.80
N ASP A 269 -13.12 -9.08 -26.91
CA ASP A 269 -13.81 -10.36 -27.12
C ASP A 269 -13.26 -11.48 -26.22
N THR A 270 -12.05 -11.28 -25.65
CA THR A 270 -11.46 -12.19 -24.66
C THR A 270 -12.09 -12.06 -23.27
N PHE A 271 -12.94 -11.06 -23.06
CA PHE A 271 -13.47 -10.76 -21.74
C PHE A 271 -14.61 -11.72 -21.37
N PRO A 272 -14.58 -12.29 -20.16
CA PRO A 272 -15.65 -13.18 -19.71
C PRO A 272 -16.98 -12.43 -19.62
N ARG A 273 -18.03 -12.95 -20.26
CA ARG A 273 -19.40 -12.42 -20.15
C ARG A 273 -20.10 -13.06 -18.95
N LYS A 274 -20.67 -12.26 -18.04
CA LYS A 274 -21.46 -12.68 -16.84
C LYS A 274 -21.05 -14.05 -16.29
N THR A 275 -20.04 -14.07 -15.43
CA THR A 275 -19.39 -15.29 -14.99
C THR A 275 -19.41 -15.47 -13.47
N SER A 276 -19.38 -16.72 -13.03
CA SER A 276 -19.01 -17.12 -11.67
C SER A 276 -17.50 -17.00 -11.46
N PHE A 277 -17.06 -17.05 -10.19
CA PHE A 277 -15.64 -16.95 -9.85
C PHE A 277 -14.80 -18.06 -10.50
N GLU A 278 -15.31 -19.29 -10.48
CA GLU A 278 -14.68 -20.43 -11.15
C GLU A 278 -14.53 -20.23 -12.65
N GLN A 279 -15.54 -19.65 -13.31
CA GLN A 279 -15.47 -19.35 -14.74
C GLN A 279 -14.42 -18.28 -15.07
N VAL A 280 -14.20 -17.30 -14.19
CA VAL A 280 -13.11 -16.31 -14.37
C VAL A 280 -11.74 -17.01 -14.33
N ILE A 281 -11.53 -17.88 -13.35
CA ILE A 281 -10.27 -18.64 -13.22
C ILE A 281 -10.08 -19.57 -14.42
N ASN A 282 -11.11 -20.31 -14.82
CA ASN A 282 -11.05 -21.19 -15.99
C ASN A 282 -10.78 -20.40 -17.28
N ASN A 283 -11.37 -19.22 -17.45
CA ASN A 283 -11.09 -18.36 -18.60
C ASN A 283 -9.62 -17.93 -18.64
N MET A 284 -9.06 -17.50 -17.50
CA MET A 284 -7.64 -17.14 -17.39
C MET A 284 -6.75 -18.33 -17.78
N VAL A 285 -6.99 -19.52 -17.21
CA VAL A 285 -6.21 -20.73 -17.49
C VAL A 285 -6.30 -21.10 -18.98
N ASN A 286 -7.50 -21.04 -19.57
CA ASN A 286 -7.71 -21.35 -20.99
C ASN A 286 -6.99 -20.37 -21.91
N LEU A 287 -7.07 -19.06 -21.63
CA LEU A 287 -6.38 -18.04 -22.43
C LEU A 287 -4.85 -18.24 -22.37
N LYS A 288 -4.30 -18.55 -21.18
CA LYS A 288 -2.88 -18.90 -21.03
C LYS A 288 -2.51 -20.15 -21.83
N ALA A 289 -3.31 -21.21 -21.73
CA ALA A 289 -3.07 -22.46 -22.46
C ALA A 289 -3.13 -22.30 -23.99
N GLN A 290 -3.91 -21.32 -24.47
CA GLN A 290 -4.02 -20.97 -25.88
C GLN A 290 -2.92 -20.02 -26.37
N ASN A 291 -1.97 -19.64 -25.50
CA ASN A 291 -0.98 -18.59 -25.78
C ASN A 291 -1.62 -17.28 -26.26
N ALA A 292 -2.76 -16.91 -25.66
CA ALA A 292 -3.36 -15.62 -25.91
C ALA A 292 -2.38 -14.49 -25.54
N ASP A 293 -2.53 -13.35 -26.20
CA ASP A 293 -1.70 -12.17 -25.95
C ASP A 293 -1.70 -11.78 -24.46
N TYR A 294 -0.52 -11.53 -23.90
CA TYR A 294 -0.30 -11.28 -22.47
C TYR A 294 -1.27 -10.24 -21.90
N LYS A 295 -1.44 -9.10 -22.58
CA LYS A 295 -2.34 -8.04 -22.12
C LYS A 295 -3.80 -8.50 -22.09
N ASN A 296 -4.22 -9.33 -23.05
CA ASN A 296 -5.60 -9.82 -23.10
C ASN A 296 -5.89 -10.75 -21.93
N VAL A 297 -4.96 -11.64 -21.58
CA VAL A 297 -5.06 -12.48 -20.36
C VAL A 297 -5.20 -11.61 -19.12
N CYS A 298 -4.33 -10.61 -18.98
CA CYS A 298 -4.29 -9.72 -17.82
C CYS A 298 -5.60 -8.95 -17.64
N PHE A 299 -6.06 -8.26 -18.68
CA PHE A 299 -7.26 -7.45 -18.64
C PHE A 299 -8.54 -8.28 -18.53
N ALA A 300 -8.65 -9.42 -19.23
CA ALA A 300 -9.80 -10.30 -19.12
C ALA A 300 -9.94 -10.87 -17.69
N THR A 301 -8.82 -11.21 -17.05
CA THR A 301 -8.78 -11.68 -15.66
C THR A 301 -9.20 -10.58 -14.70
N ALA A 302 -8.59 -9.39 -14.78
CA ALA A 302 -8.94 -8.26 -13.91
C ALA A 302 -10.41 -7.82 -14.09
N TYR A 303 -10.90 -7.82 -15.32
CA TYR A 303 -12.30 -7.54 -15.64
C TYR A 303 -13.25 -8.55 -15.01
N GLY A 304 -13.02 -9.84 -15.26
CA GLY A 304 -13.84 -10.92 -14.73
C GLY A 304 -13.85 -10.91 -13.20
N MET A 305 -12.68 -10.73 -12.59
CA MET A 305 -12.51 -10.66 -11.15
C MET A 305 -13.34 -9.52 -10.54
N ARG A 306 -13.17 -8.29 -11.05
CA ARG A 306 -13.89 -7.09 -10.56
C ARG A 306 -15.41 -7.25 -10.59
N ASN A 307 -15.92 -7.83 -11.69
CA ASN A 307 -17.34 -8.03 -11.93
C ASN A 307 -17.92 -9.26 -11.23
N THR A 308 -17.09 -10.05 -10.53
CA THR A 308 -17.54 -11.26 -9.84
C THR A 308 -17.39 -11.12 -8.34
N THR A 309 -16.18 -10.82 -7.86
CA THR A 309 -15.88 -10.73 -6.42
C THR A 309 -16.51 -9.49 -5.77
N GLY A 310 -16.85 -8.47 -6.55
CA GLY A 310 -17.58 -7.28 -6.06
C GLY A 310 -19.05 -7.51 -5.72
N HIS A 311 -19.62 -8.68 -6.02
CA HIS A 311 -21.05 -8.95 -5.79
C HIS A 311 -21.32 -9.96 -4.67
N GLN A 312 -20.33 -10.78 -4.29
CA GLN A 312 -20.49 -11.85 -3.31
C GLN A 312 -19.12 -12.27 -2.76
N LEU A 313 -19.06 -12.62 -1.47
CA LEU A 313 -17.87 -13.20 -0.82
C LEU A 313 -17.94 -14.73 -0.69
N ALA A 314 -19.14 -15.29 -0.67
CA ALA A 314 -19.35 -16.73 -0.58
C ALA A 314 -19.23 -17.39 -1.96
N TRP A 315 -18.01 -17.72 -2.38
CA TRP A 315 -17.74 -18.48 -3.61
C TRP A 315 -17.19 -19.86 -3.31
N PRO A 316 -17.34 -20.84 -4.23
CA PRO A 316 -16.60 -22.08 -4.16
C PRO A 316 -15.10 -21.84 -4.06
N ASP A 317 -14.42 -22.59 -3.20
CA ASP A 317 -12.96 -22.51 -3.03
C ASP A 317 -12.23 -23.21 -4.19
N VAL A 318 -12.05 -22.46 -5.27
CA VAL A 318 -11.28 -22.89 -6.46
C VAL A 318 -9.79 -23.03 -6.18
N PHE A 319 -9.28 -22.39 -5.13
CA PHE A 319 -7.87 -22.44 -4.75
C PHE A 319 -7.50 -23.73 -4.02
N ARG A 320 -8.49 -24.53 -3.59
CA ARG A 320 -8.25 -25.76 -2.83
C ARG A 320 -7.53 -26.80 -3.65
N THR A 321 -7.98 -27.00 -4.88
CA THR A 321 -7.43 -28.00 -5.80
C THR A 321 -6.30 -27.45 -6.68
N ALA A 322 -6.21 -26.13 -6.81
CA ALA A 322 -5.26 -25.45 -7.69
C ALA A 322 -4.77 -24.14 -7.03
N PRO A 323 -4.01 -24.19 -5.93
CA PRO A 323 -3.57 -23.00 -5.20
C PRO A 323 -2.71 -22.04 -6.04
N GLU A 324 -2.03 -22.54 -7.06
CA GLU A 324 -1.28 -21.74 -8.04
C GLU A 324 -2.17 -20.79 -8.85
N THR A 325 -3.47 -21.04 -8.95
CA THR A 325 -4.39 -20.14 -9.66
C THR A 325 -4.56 -18.79 -8.96
N TYR A 326 -4.33 -18.72 -7.64
CA TYR A 326 -4.26 -17.45 -6.91
C TYR A 326 -3.06 -16.61 -7.35
N GLU A 327 -1.87 -17.21 -7.41
CA GLU A 327 -0.64 -16.55 -7.89
C GLU A 327 -0.79 -16.10 -9.35
N GLN A 328 -1.34 -16.96 -10.20
CA GLN A 328 -1.64 -16.60 -11.59
C GLN A 328 -2.65 -15.45 -11.73
N ALA A 329 -3.67 -15.39 -10.87
CA ALA A 329 -4.66 -14.31 -10.89
C ALA A 329 -4.04 -12.99 -10.40
N TYR A 330 -3.25 -13.04 -9.33
CA TYR A 330 -2.49 -11.89 -8.83
C TYR A 330 -1.57 -11.31 -9.91
N GLU A 331 -0.76 -12.16 -10.55
CA GLU A 331 0.16 -11.76 -11.64
C GLU A 331 -0.60 -11.14 -12.82
N SER A 332 -1.76 -11.70 -13.18
CA SER A 332 -2.56 -11.18 -14.30
C SER A 332 -3.15 -9.80 -13.98
N ILE A 333 -3.61 -9.59 -12.74
CA ILE A 333 -4.15 -8.30 -12.30
C ILE A 333 -3.02 -7.25 -12.19
N LEU A 334 -1.88 -7.63 -11.60
CA LEU A 334 -0.72 -6.74 -11.52
C LEU A 334 -0.16 -6.41 -12.90
N GLY A 335 -0.15 -7.38 -13.81
CA GLY A 335 0.19 -7.18 -15.22
C GLY A 335 -0.71 -6.16 -15.91
N ALA A 336 -2.02 -6.19 -15.65
CA ALA A 336 -2.95 -5.18 -16.19
C ALA A 336 -2.67 -3.78 -15.62
N ILE A 337 -2.32 -3.69 -14.32
CA ILE A 337 -1.92 -2.43 -13.68
C ILE A 337 -0.65 -1.88 -14.34
N PHE A 338 0.42 -2.67 -14.44
CA PHE A 338 1.67 -2.21 -15.02
C PHE A 338 1.57 -1.93 -16.52
N TRP A 339 0.78 -2.70 -17.27
CA TRP A 339 0.50 -2.41 -18.67
C TRP A 339 -0.19 -1.04 -18.83
N SER A 340 -1.18 -0.75 -17.97
CA SER A 340 -1.84 0.56 -17.96
C SER A 340 -0.86 1.68 -17.63
N ILE A 341 0.00 1.47 -16.64
CA ILE A 341 1.04 2.43 -16.25
C ILE A 341 1.99 2.70 -17.42
N TYR A 342 2.47 1.65 -18.06
CA TYR A 342 3.36 1.74 -19.22
C TYR A 342 2.70 2.53 -20.36
N LYS A 343 1.51 2.11 -20.80
CA LYS A 343 0.81 2.68 -21.96
C LYS A 343 0.28 4.11 -21.78
N LEU A 344 -0.02 4.52 -20.55
CA LEU A 344 -0.69 5.80 -20.31
C LEU A 344 0.21 6.86 -19.66
N TRP A 345 1.38 6.48 -19.13
CA TRP A 345 2.31 7.43 -18.50
C TRP A 345 3.75 7.34 -19.01
N VAL A 346 4.19 6.21 -19.58
CA VAL A 346 5.61 5.97 -19.90
C VAL A 346 5.88 6.03 -21.40
N GLU A 347 5.10 5.29 -22.20
CA GLU A 347 5.07 5.37 -23.67
C GLU A 347 4.29 6.62 -24.12
#